data_AF-A0A533UYZ7-F1
#
_entry.id   AF-A0A533UYZ7-F1
#
_cell.length_a   1.000
_cell.length_b   1.000
_cell.length_c   1.000
_cell.angle_alpha   90.00
_cell.angle_beta   90.00
_cell.angle_gamma   90.00
#
_symmetry.space_group_name_H-M   'P 1'
#
loop_
_entity.id
_entity.type
_entity.pdbx_description
1 polymer ?
#
loop_
_entity_poly.entity_id
_entity_poly.type
_entity_poly.pdbx_seq_one_letter_code
_entity_poly.pdbx_strand_id
1 'polypeptide(L)'
;MKNLEIVKIFREISYLLQMVEDDPNTIYKARAYEKAADVIENLSIGLEETYLKNGIEALNKISSIGSAISLKIEEFVNLLIQVKLIIMTN
;
A
#
# COMPACT_ATOMS: atom_id res chain seq x y z
N MET A 1 2.80 11.92 -3.68
CA MET A 1 1.74 11.71 -2.67
C MET A 1 2.38 11.63 -1.29
N LYS A 2 1.78 12.16 -0.20
CA LYS A 2 2.24 11.74 1.13
C LYS A 2 1.72 10.32 1.34
N ASN A 3 2.60 9.39 1.68
CA ASN A 3 2.28 8.00 1.99
C ASN A 3 1.07 7.82 2.94
N LEU A 4 0.74 8.87 3.70
CA LEU A 4 -0.34 8.96 4.67
C LEU A 4 -1.71 8.44 4.20
N GLU A 5 -2.15 8.70 2.96
CA GLU A 5 -3.45 8.18 2.50
C GLU A 5 -3.44 6.66 2.35
N ILE A 6 -2.33 6.08 1.85
CA ILE A 6 -2.15 4.63 1.80
C ILE A 6 -2.06 4.05 3.22
N VAL A 7 -1.35 4.73 4.14
CA VAL A 7 -1.27 4.33 5.55
C VAL A 7 -2.67 4.23 6.18
N LYS A 8 -3.53 5.24 5.97
CA LYS A 8 -4.91 5.23 6.49
C LYS A 8 -5.71 4.05 5.94
N ILE A 9 -5.68 3.85 4.62
CA ILE A 9 -6.38 2.75 3.97
C ILE A 9 -5.88 1.40 4.50
N PHE A 10 -4.58 1.22 4.67
CA PHE A 10 -4.02 -0.05 5.14
C PHE A 10 -4.36 -0.31 6.62
N ARG A 11 -4.34 0.72 7.46
CA ARG A 11 -4.84 0.63 8.85
C ARG A 11 -6.33 0.28 8.91
N GLU A 12 -7.13 0.85 8.02
CA GLU A 12 -8.55 0.52 7.92
C GLU A 12 -8.79 -0.91 7.47
N ILE A 13 -8.05 -1.41 6.46
CA ILE A 13 -8.11 -2.82 6.05
C ILE A 13 -7.70 -3.74 7.21
N SER A 14 -6.61 -3.40 7.90
CA SER A 14 -6.14 -4.14 9.09
C SER A 14 -7.23 -4.22 10.17
N TYR A 15 -7.88 -3.10 10.47
CA TYR A 15 -8.98 -3.01 11.43
C TYR A 15 -10.18 -3.86 11.00
N LEU A 16 -10.64 -3.72 9.75
CA LEU A 16 -11.78 -4.47 9.23
C LEU A 16 -11.54 -5.98 9.22
N LEU A 17 -10.32 -6.42 8.88
CA LEU A 17 -9.95 -7.83 8.94
C LEU A 17 -10.00 -8.35 10.39
N GLN A 18 -9.55 -7.56 11.38
CA GLN A 18 -9.61 -7.95 12.79
C GLN A 18 -11.05 -8.06 13.32
N MET A 19 -12.02 -7.36 12.72
CA MET A 19 -13.43 -7.48 13.08
C MET A 19 -14.08 -8.78 12.60
N VAL A 20 -13.48 -9.46 11.63
CA VAL A 20 -13.94 -10.77 11.16
C VAL A 20 -13.28 -11.83 12.04
N GLU A 21 -13.96 -12.20 13.12
CA GLU A 21 -13.50 -13.25 14.03
C GLU A 21 -13.53 -14.64 13.33
N ASP A 22 -12.62 -15.53 13.75
CA ASP A 22 -12.59 -16.97 13.45
C ASP A 22 -11.83 -17.52 12.21
N ASP A 23 -11.10 -16.69 11.43
CA ASP A 23 -10.19 -17.20 10.38
C ASP A 23 -8.71 -16.85 10.66
N PRO A 24 -7.83 -17.84 10.92
CA PRO A 24 -6.39 -17.62 11.05
C PRO A 24 -5.78 -16.85 9.88
N ASN A 25 -6.25 -17.05 8.65
CA ASN A 25 -5.74 -16.32 7.48
C ASN A 25 -6.03 -14.82 7.57
N THR A 26 -7.19 -14.45 8.11
CA THR A 26 -7.59 -13.07 8.32
C THR A 26 -6.69 -12.38 9.35
N ILE A 27 -6.28 -13.08 10.41
CA ILE A 27 -5.31 -12.58 11.39
C ILE A 27 -3.94 -12.30 10.73
N TYR A 28 -3.46 -13.21 9.88
CA TYR A 28 -2.19 -13.00 9.16
C TYR A 28 -2.28 -11.81 8.20
N LYS A 29 -3.38 -11.67 7.47
CA LYS A 29 -3.60 -10.54 6.56
C LYS A 29 -3.67 -9.22 7.32
N ALA A 30 -4.41 -9.15 8.42
CA ALA A 30 -4.49 -7.95 9.25
C ALA A 30 -3.11 -7.48 9.69
N ARG A 31 -2.30 -8.39 10.25
CA ARG A 31 -0.93 -8.10 10.65
C ARG A 31 -0.03 -7.67 9.49
N ALA A 32 -0.24 -8.22 8.28
CA ALA A 32 0.51 -7.80 7.10
C ALA A 32 0.18 -6.36 6.69
N TYR A 33 -1.11 -6.00 6.69
CA TYR A 33 -1.54 -4.62 6.40
C TYR A 33 -1.07 -3.63 7.45
N GLU A 34 -1.12 -3.99 8.74
CA GLU A 34 -0.63 -3.16 9.84
C GLU A 34 0.87 -2.86 9.69
N LYS A 35 1.69 -3.92 9.54
CA LYS A 35 3.14 -3.77 9.37
C LYS A 35 3.51 -3.00 8.12
N ALA A 36 2.78 -3.20 7.02
CA ALA A 36 2.99 -2.43 5.82
C ALA A 36 2.69 -0.94 6.07
N ALA A 37 1.59 -0.61 6.76
CA ALA A 37 1.25 0.77 7.11
C ALA A 37 2.35 1.43 7.94
N ASP A 38 2.88 0.75 8.96
CA ASP A 38 3.97 1.26 9.81
C ASP A 38 5.23 1.56 9.00
N VAL A 39 5.62 0.64 8.11
CA VAL A 39 6.80 0.85 7.25
C VAL A 39 6.57 2.02 6.29
N ILE A 40 5.40 2.07 5.66
CA ILE A 40 5.03 3.09 4.66
C ILE A 40 5.00 4.50 5.29
N GLU A 41 4.51 4.61 6.53
CA GLU A 41 4.46 5.87 7.29
C GLU A 41 5.87 6.44 7.53
N ASN A 42 6.87 5.57 7.68
CA ASN A 42 8.25 5.92 8.01
C ASN A 42 9.21 5.92 6.81
N LEU A 43 8.73 5.69 5.58
CA LEU A 43 9.58 5.71 4.40
C LEU A 43 10.11 7.13 4.11
N SER A 44 11.42 7.24 3.85
CA SER A 44 12.06 8.48 3.42
C SER A 44 11.68 8.87 1.98
N ILE A 45 11.43 7.87 1.13
CA ILE A 45 11.01 8.04 -0.27
C ILE A 45 9.57 7.54 -0.40
N GLY A 46 8.71 8.34 -1.02
CA GLY A 46 7.29 7.99 -1.19
C GLY A 46 7.08 6.79 -2.12
N LEU A 47 6.02 6.02 -1.89
CA LEU A 47 5.70 4.82 -2.68
C LEU A 47 5.55 5.08 -4.18
N GLU A 48 4.97 6.23 -4.55
CA GLU A 48 4.84 6.68 -5.94
C GLU A 48 6.22 6.83 -6.60
N GLU A 49 7.18 7.48 -5.93
CA GLU A 49 8.54 7.65 -6.45
C GLU A 49 9.29 6.31 -6.49
N THR A 50 9.14 5.48 -5.46
CA THR A 50 9.72 4.13 -5.43
C THR A 50 9.24 3.29 -6.62
N TYR A 51 7.93 3.31 -6.89
CA TYR A 51 7.33 2.58 -8.02
C TYR A 51 7.77 3.15 -9.37
N LEU A 52 7.77 4.47 -9.55
CA LEU A 52 8.20 5.09 -10.81
C LEU A 52 9.67 4.83 -11.15
N LYS A 53 10.52 4.57 -10.14
CA LYS A 53 11.95 4.26 -10.36
C LYS A 53 12.19 2.84 -10.88
N ASN A 54 11.67 1.80 -10.23
CA ASN A 54 11.94 0.41 -10.64
C ASN A 54 10.72 -0.53 -10.56
N GLY A 55 9.51 0.02 -10.66
CA GLY A 55 8.26 -0.73 -10.69
C GLY A 55 7.99 -1.54 -9.42
N ILE A 56 7.25 -2.64 -9.60
CA ILE A 56 6.83 -3.53 -8.51
C ILE A 56 8.01 -4.19 -7.76
N GLU A 57 9.14 -4.41 -8.43
CA GLU A 57 10.34 -4.95 -7.78
C GLU A 57 10.90 -4.01 -6.71
N ALA A 58 10.79 -2.70 -6.91
CA ALA A 58 11.18 -1.71 -5.90
C ALA A 58 10.32 -1.82 -4.64
N LEU A 59 9.01 -2.04 -4.83
CA LEU A 59 8.05 -2.20 -3.74
C LEU A 59 8.31 -3.48 -2.94
N ASN A 60 8.57 -4.60 -3.64
CA ASN A 60 8.89 -5.89 -3.01
C ASN A 60 10.20 -5.90 -2.20
N LYS A 61 11.09 -4.92 -2.42
CA LYS A 61 12.34 -4.78 -1.65
C LYS A 61 12.15 -4.05 -0.33
N ILE A 62 10.98 -3.43 -0.11
CA ILE A 62 10.67 -2.75 1.15
C ILE A 62 10.37 -3.83 2.21
N SER A 63 11.06 -3.75 3.35
CA SER A 63 10.84 -4.68 4.46
C SER A 63 9.36 -4.69 4.87
N SER A 64 8.82 -5.88 5.16
CA SER A 64 7.40 -6.09 5.50
C SER A 64 6.39 -5.80 4.38
N ILE A 65 6.84 -5.54 3.15
CA ILE A 65 5.98 -5.41 1.96
C ILE A 65 6.24 -6.60 1.03
N GLY A 66 5.38 -7.62 1.14
CA GLY A 66 5.40 -8.79 0.25
C GLY A 66 4.58 -8.60 -1.02
N SER A 67 4.65 -9.55 -1.96
CA SER A 67 4.04 -9.44 -3.30
C SER A 67 2.58 -9.03 -3.32
N ALA A 68 1.75 -9.56 -2.42
CA ALA A 68 0.33 -9.20 -2.34
C ALA A 68 0.11 -7.73 -1.98
N ILE A 69 0.92 -7.19 -1.06
CA ILE A 69 0.84 -5.78 -0.68
C ILE A 69 1.42 -4.90 -1.79
N SER A 70 2.54 -5.30 -2.42
CA SER A 70 3.13 -4.59 -3.55
C SER A 70 2.16 -4.43 -4.72
N LEU A 71 1.40 -5.48 -5.05
CA LEU A 71 0.36 -5.41 -6.09
C LEU A 71 -0.73 -4.41 -5.74
N LYS A 72 -1.14 -4.35 -4.46
CA LYS A 72 -2.12 -3.35 -4.01
C LYS A 72 -1.58 -1.93 -4.11
N ILE A 73 -0.33 -1.71 -3.73
CA ILE A 73 0.32 -0.40 -3.87
C ILE A 73 0.41 0.00 -5.34
N GLU A 74 0.82 -0.92 -6.22
CA GLU A 74 0.87 -0.69 -7.67
C GLU A 74 -0.49 -0.29 -8.23
N GLU A 75 -1.56 -0.99 -7.87
CA GLU A 75 -2.94 -0.66 -8.26
C GLU A 75 -3.29 0.78 -7.85
N PHE A 76 -3.03 1.16 -6.59
CA PHE A 76 -3.27 2.51 -6.10
C PHE A 76 -2.48 3.57 -6.87
N VAL A 77 -1.17 3.34 -7.06
CA VAL A 77 -0.28 4.29 -7.77
C VAL A 77 -0.73 4.47 -9.22
N ASN A 78 -1.07 3.39 -9.92
CA ASN A 78 -1.53 3.45 -11.31
C ASN A 78 -2.88 4.17 -11.44
N LEU A 79 -3.84 3.92 -10.55
CA LEU A 79 -5.12 4.62 -10.54
C LEU A 79 -4.93 6.13 -10.37
N LEU A 80 -4.04 6.54 -9.46
CA LEU A 80 -3.72 7.95 -9.23
C LEU A 80 -3.09 8.62 -10.45
N ILE A 81 -2.16 7.94 -11.13
CA ILE A 81 -1.53 8.44 -12.35
C ILE A 81 -2.60 8.66 -13.43
N GLN A 82 -3.51 7.70 -13.61
CA GLN A 82 -4.61 7.82 -14.57
C GLN A 82 -5.53 9.00 -14.24
N VAL A 83 -5.91 9.18 -12.97
CA VAL A 83 -6.74 10.32 -12.55
C VAL A 83 -6.02 11.65 -12.80
N LYS A 84 -4.73 11.76 -12.48
CA LYS A 84 -3.93 12.97 -12.77
C LYS A 84 -3.91 13.29 -14.26
N LEU A 85 -3.69 12.28 -15.11
CA LEU A 85 -3.70 12.45 -16.57
C LEU A 85 -5.04 12.99 -17.06
N ILE A 86 -6.15 12.43 -16.59
CA ILE A 86 -7.50 12.90 -16.96
C ILE A 86 -7.73 14.36 -16.56
N ILE A 87 -7.30 14.75 -15.36
CA ILE A 87 -7.46 16.13 -14.88
C ILE A 87 -6.58 17.12 -15.66
N MET A 88 -5.37 16.72 -16.06
CA MET A 88 -4.44 17.58 -16.82
C MET A 88 -4.85 17.80 -18.28
N THR A 89 -5.71 16.94 -18.83
CA THR A 89 -6.18 17.05 -20.21
C THR A 89 -7.47 17.86 -20.37
N ASN A 90 -8.07 18.33 -19.27
CA ASN A 90 -9.27 19.18 -19.23
C ASN A 90 -8.94 20.59 -18.71
#